data_AF-A0A0M9FY71-F1
#
_entry.id   AF-A0A0M9FY71-F1
#
_cell.length_a   1.000
_cell.length_b   1.000
_cell.length_c   1.000
_cell.angle_alpha   90.00
_cell.angle_beta   90.00
_cell.angle_gamma   90.00
#
_symmetry.space_group_name_H-M   'P 1'
#
loop_
_entity.id
_entity.type
_entity.pdbx_description
1 polymer ?
#
loop_
_entity_poly.entity_id
_entity_poly.type
_entity_poly.pdbx_seq_one_letter_code
_entity_poly.pdbx_strand_id
1 'polypeptide(L)'
;MNVSREEEHSLESQIADLQLSALKALVYENCAHNRRMHRDLEEIKAQVQQLLQRSLRGDTRAPERPCASQHPINEHAAACGSASVTSSSLTPCAEDGVHMCDYCFTFSPHCFPCPHCGCEWYCSDVCQRLRQRCHAARCRACSHPQHEVVTTK
;
A
#
# COMPACT_ATOMS: atom_id res chain seq x y z
N MET A 1 54.70 -20.45 -18.72
CA MET A 1 55.10 -20.13 -17.34
C MET A 1 54.16 -20.91 -16.44
N ASN A 2 54.63 -21.97 -15.78
CA ASN A 2 53.79 -22.79 -14.91
C ASN A 2 53.83 -22.18 -13.51
N VAL A 3 52.70 -21.64 -13.06
CA VAL A 3 52.49 -21.21 -11.68
C VAL A 3 52.67 -22.42 -10.77
N SER A 4 53.38 -22.26 -9.67
CA SER A 4 53.57 -23.32 -8.69
C SER A 4 52.23 -23.66 -8.03
N ARG A 5 51.95 -24.94 -7.78
CA ARG A 5 50.73 -25.39 -7.08
C ARG A 5 50.56 -24.74 -5.69
N GLU A 6 51.66 -24.32 -5.08
CA GLU A 6 51.66 -23.60 -3.80
C GLU A 6 51.21 -22.14 -3.95
N GLU A 7 51.56 -21.50 -5.07
CA GLU A 7 51.12 -20.13 -5.39
C GLU A 7 49.61 -20.11 -5.70
N GLU A 8 49.10 -21.13 -6.41
CA GLU A 8 47.67 -21.30 -6.67
C GLU A 8 46.88 -21.42 -5.36
N HIS A 9 47.30 -22.31 -4.45
CA HIS A 9 46.65 -22.47 -3.15
C HIS A 9 46.73 -21.21 -2.28
N SER A 10 47.84 -20.46 -2.35
CA SER A 10 47.98 -19.18 -1.64
C SER A 10 46.99 -18.13 -2.16
N LEU A 11 46.83 -18.04 -3.48
CA LEU A 11 45.86 -17.13 -4.10
C LEU A 11 44.42 -17.52 -3.78
N GLU A 12 44.09 -18.81 -3.81
CA GLU A 12 42.77 -19.32 -3.42
C GLU A 12 42.44 -18.97 -1.97
N SER A 13 43.40 -19.12 -1.05
CA SER A 13 43.23 -18.72 0.35
C SER A 13 42.97 -17.22 0.49
N GLN A 14 43.73 -16.38 -0.23
CA GLN A 14 43.53 -14.93 -0.20
C GLN A 14 42.17 -14.51 -0.75
N ILE A 15 41.70 -15.18 -1.82
CA ILE A 15 40.36 -14.95 -2.38
C ILE A 15 39.30 -15.28 -1.33
N ALA A 16 39.42 -16.42 -0.65
CA ALA A 16 38.47 -16.83 0.38
C ALA A 16 38.42 -15.84 1.55
N ASP A 17 39.58 -15.34 2.00
CA ASP A 17 39.67 -14.36 3.08
C ASP A 17 39.05 -13.02 2.68
N LEU A 18 39.30 -12.54 1.47
CA LEU A 18 38.69 -11.32 0.94
C LEU A 18 37.17 -11.45 0.81
N GLN A 19 36.68 -12.59 0.30
CA GLN A 19 35.25 -12.88 0.21
C GLN A 19 34.60 -12.91 1.59
N LEU A 20 35.24 -13.55 2.57
CA LEU A 20 34.74 -13.61 3.94
C LEU A 20 34.71 -12.22 4.58
N SER A 21 35.73 -11.40 4.34
CA SER A 21 35.80 -10.02 4.83
C SER A 21 34.68 -9.16 4.23
N ALA A 22 34.47 -9.25 2.91
CA ALA A 22 33.41 -8.53 2.21
C ALA A 22 32.02 -8.94 2.71
N LEU A 23 31.78 -10.25 2.88
CA LEU A 23 30.52 -10.76 3.42
C LEU A 23 30.26 -10.23 4.84
N LYS A 24 31.28 -10.24 5.71
CA LYS A 24 31.17 -9.70 7.06
C LYS A 24 30.78 -8.22 7.03
N ALA A 25 31.47 -7.41 6.24
CA ALA A 25 31.18 -5.97 6.12
C ALA A 25 29.72 -5.74 5.68
N LEU A 26 29.25 -6.44 4.65
CA LEU A 26 27.88 -6.36 4.18
C LEU A 26 26.87 -6.75 5.25
N VAL A 27 27.11 -7.83 6.00
CA VAL A 27 26.23 -8.25 7.09
C VAL A 27 26.16 -7.19 8.19
N TYR A 28 27.29 -6.62 8.59
CA TYR A 28 27.34 -5.56 9.60
C TYR A 28 26.56 -4.31 9.16
N GLU A 29 26.78 -3.84 7.94
CA GLU A 29 26.09 -2.68 7.37
C GLU A 29 24.59 -2.93 7.25
N ASN A 30 24.20 -4.09 6.73
CA ASN A 30 22.80 -4.47 6.58
C ASN A 30 22.09 -4.57 7.94
N CYS A 31 22.74 -5.16 8.94
CA CYS A 31 22.20 -5.19 10.29
C CYS A 31 22.03 -3.78 10.89
N ALA A 32 23.00 -2.89 10.68
CA ALA A 32 22.91 -1.51 11.16
C ALA A 32 21.78 -0.75 10.44
N HIS A 33 21.63 -0.96 9.12
CA HIS A 33 20.57 -0.37 8.32
C HIS A 33 19.18 -0.88 8.74
N ASN A 34 19.00 -2.19 8.88
CA ASN A 34 17.72 -2.78 9.33
C ASN A 34 17.32 -2.29 10.72
N ARG A 35 18.29 -2.13 11.64
CA ARG A 35 18.01 -1.55 12.97
C ARG A 35 17.52 -0.10 12.88
N ARG A 36 18.05 0.70 11.96
CA ARG A 36 17.56 2.07 11.72
C ARG A 36 16.14 2.04 11.20
N MET A 37 15.90 1.30 10.11
CA MET A 37 14.56 1.17 9.53
C MET A 37 13.52 0.68 10.54
N HIS A 38 13.88 -0.28 11.40
CA HIS A 38 12.95 -0.79 12.40
C HIS A 38 12.57 0.27 13.44
N ARG A 39 13.52 1.13 13.84
CA ARG A 39 13.21 2.27 14.71
C ARG A 39 12.29 3.28 14.01
N ASP A 40 12.59 3.60 12.76
CA ASP A 40 11.79 4.54 11.97
C ASP A 40 10.35 4.01 11.78
N LEU A 41 10.19 2.70 11.56
CA LEU A 41 8.89 2.04 11.47
C LEU A 41 8.10 2.11 12.78
N GLU A 42 8.74 1.83 13.92
CA GLU A 42 8.07 1.94 15.22
C GLU A 42 7.72 3.40 15.56
N GLU A 43 8.54 4.37 15.14
CA GLU A 43 8.21 5.79 15.26
C GLU A 43 6.99 6.17 14.42
N ILE A 44 6.96 5.81 13.13
CA ILE A 44 5.83 6.06 12.24
C ILE A 44 4.56 5.42 12.80
N LYS A 45 4.66 4.18 13.29
CA LYS A 45 3.54 3.47 13.92
C LYS A 45 3.01 4.20 15.15
N ALA A 46 3.90 4.72 16.00
CA ALA A 46 3.52 5.54 17.15
C ALA A 46 2.84 6.84 16.73
N GLN A 47 3.34 7.52 15.69
CA GLN A 47 2.73 8.72 15.13
C GLN A 47 1.32 8.44 14.59
N VAL A 48 1.15 7.37 13.82
CA VAL A 48 -0.16 6.94 13.31
C VAL A 48 -1.12 6.63 14.45
N GLN A 49 -0.66 5.90 15.47
CA GLN A 49 -1.48 5.60 16.64
C GLN A 49 -1.89 6.86 17.41
N GLN A 50 -0.99 7.85 17.53
CA GLN A 50 -1.29 9.14 18.13
C GLN A 50 -2.33 9.94 17.33
N LEU A 51 -2.22 9.95 15.99
CA LEU A 51 -3.20 10.59 15.11
C LEU A 51 -4.58 9.96 15.25
N LEU A 52 -4.65 8.62 15.30
CA LEU A 52 -5.90 7.90 15.54
C LEU A 52 -6.50 8.25 16.91
N GLN A 53 -5.69 8.32 17.97
CA GLN A 53 -6.16 8.71 19.30
C GLN A 53 -6.64 10.16 19.38
N ARG A 54 -5.98 11.09 18.67
CA ARG A 54 -6.42 12.49 18.55
C ARG A 54 -7.76 12.59 17.84
N SER A 55 -7.98 11.81 16.79
CA SER A 55 -9.27 11.78 16.08
C SER A 55 -10.41 11.22 16.95
N LEU A 56 -10.12 10.34 17.91
CA LEU A 56 -11.11 9.73 18.81
C LEU A 56 -11.47 10.61 20.02
N ARG A 57 -10.55 11.48 20.48
CA ARG A 57 -10.85 12.54 21.45
C ARG A 57 -11.35 13.77 20.71
N GLY A 58 -12.59 13.73 20.24
CA GLY A 58 -13.22 14.85 19.55
C GLY A 58 -13.02 16.19 20.28
N ASP A 59 -12.58 17.20 19.53
CA ASP A 59 -12.77 18.61 19.88
C ASP A 59 -14.27 18.93 19.84
N THR A 60 -14.99 18.51 20.89
CA THR A 60 -16.25 19.15 21.29
C THR A 60 -15.92 20.25 22.28
N ARG A 61 -15.47 21.39 21.77
CA ARG A 61 -15.74 22.69 22.40
C ARG A 61 -16.37 23.60 21.38
N ALA A 62 -17.68 23.40 21.18
CA ALA A 62 -18.55 24.49 20.79
C ALA A 62 -18.49 25.55 21.92
N PRO A 63 -18.20 26.83 21.64
CA PRO A 63 -18.48 27.88 22.60
C PRO A 63 -19.98 28.16 22.55
N GLU A 64 -20.71 27.70 23.56
CA GLU A 64 -22.06 28.17 23.82
C GLU A 64 -22.03 29.68 24.10
N ARG A 65 -22.84 30.45 23.36
CA ARG A 65 -23.30 31.79 23.78
C ARG A 65 -24.80 31.91 23.50
N PRO A 66 -25.63 32.18 24.53
CA PRO A 66 -27.07 32.43 24.34
C PRO A 66 -27.41 33.87 23.93
N CYS A 67 -28.34 33.98 22.98
CA CYS A 67 -29.35 35.01 22.67
C CYS A 67 -29.04 36.52 22.84
N ALA A 68 -29.22 37.31 21.77
CA ALA A 68 -30.46 38.04 21.45
C ALA A 68 -30.25 39.19 20.43
N SER A 69 -31.33 39.50 19.72
CA SER A 69 -31.67 40.76 19.02
C SER A 69 -31.20 41.04 17.57
N GLN A 70 -32.21 41.04 16.68
CA GLN A 70 -32.54 42.02 15.62
C GLN A 70 -31.68 42.09 14.34
N HIS A 71 -32.34 41.75 13.22
CA HIS A 71 -32.05 42.12 11.82
C HIS A 71 -32.16 43.66 11.60
N PRO A 72 -31.72 44.29 10.47
CA PRO A 72 -31.74 43.75 9.09
C PRO A 72 -30.62 44.22 8.07
N ILE A 73 -30.60 43.60 6.87
CA ILE A 73 -30.02 44.02 5.54
C ILE A 73 -28.49 44.30 5.48
N ASN A 74 -27.62 43.72 4.64
CA ASN A 74 -27.64 43.56 3.18
C ASN A 74 -26.45 42.71 2.65
N GLU A 75 -26.72 41.89 1.63
CA GLU A 75 -25.90 41.48 0.46
C GLU A 75 -24.51 40.76 0.49
N HIS A 76 -24.50 39.67 -0.31
CA HIS A 76 -23.42 38.93 -0.99
C HIS A 76 -22.59 37.87 -0.23
N ALA A 77 -22.88 36.58 -0.48
CA ALA A 77 -21.92 35.59 -1.03
C ALA A 77 -22.49 34.15 -1.10
N ALA A 78 -22.30 33.53 -2.27
CA ALA A 78 -22.20 32.09 -2.55
C ALA A 78 -23.13 31.09 -1.82
N ALA A 79 -24.20 30.68 -2.52
CA ALA A 79 -24.97 29.50 -2.16
C ALA A 79 -24.26 28.21 -2.67
N CYS A 80 -23.56 27.51 -1.78
CA CYS A 80 -23.35 26.06 -1.87
C CYS A 80 -24.01 25.42 -0.65
N GLY A 81 -25.26 25.00 -0.82
CA GLY A 81 -26.02 24.29 0.20
C GLY A 81 -25.58 22.83 0.27
N SER A 82 -24.71 22.51 1.22
CA SER A 82 -24.42 21.14 1.63
C SER A 82 -25.52 20.67 2.58
N ALA A 83 -26.42 19.83 2.07
CA ALA A 83 -27.07 18.84 2.90
C ALA A 83 -26.87 17.48 2.23
N SER A 84 -26.44 16.51 3.02
CA SER A 84 -27.19 15.27 3.21
C SER A 84 -26.32 14.00 3.25
N VAL A 85 -26.66 13.19 4.25
CA VAL A 85 -26.68 11.72 4.34
C VAL A 85 -25.41 10.85 4.30
N THR A 86 -25.36 10.03 5.37
CA THR A 86 -25.06 8.59 5.45
C THR A 86 -23.63 8.10 5.40
N SER A 87 -23.30 7.31 6.44
CA SER A 87 -22.19 6.37 6.53
C SER A 87 -21.88 5.71 5.20
N SER A 88 -20.74 6.08 4.62
CA SER A 88 -20.16 5.35 3.51
C SER A 88 -19.35 4.19 4.06
N SER A 89 -19.93 3.00 3.92
CA SER A 89 -19.20 1.75 3.76
C SER A 89 -18.07 1.96 2.75
N LEU A 90 -16.84 1.60 3.10
CA LEU A 90 -15.68 1.66 2.21
C LEU A 90 -15.76 0.50 1.19
N THR A 91 -16.71 0.59 0.28
CA THR A 91 -16.63 -0.07 -1.02
C THR A 91 -16.26 1.01 -2.03
N PRO A 92 -15.06 0.97 -2.64
CA PRO A 92 -14.78 1.82 -3.79
C PRO A 92 -15.73 1.40 -4.91
N CYS A 93 -16.77 2.19 -5.15
CA CYS A 93 -17.49 2.17 -6.42
C CYS A 93 -16.51 2.67 -7.49
N ALA A 94 -15.78 1.74 -8.10
CA ALA A 94 -15.02 2.01 -9.31
C ALA A 94 -16.01 2.03 -10.48
N GLU A 95 -16.65 3.18 -10.71
CA GLU A 95 -17.14 3.50 -12.04
C GLU A 95 -15.93 3.88 -12.90
N ASP A 96 -15.60 2.97 -13.82
CA ASP A 96 -14.73 3.11 -14.98
C ASP A 96 -13.30 3.66 -14.78
N GLY A 97 -12.36 2.70 -14.68
CA GLY A 97 -11.64 2.41 -15.93
C GLY A 97 -10.12 2.49 -15.94
N VAL A 98 -9.43 2.59 -14.79
CA VAL A 98 -7.96 2.39 -14.77
C VAL A 98 -7.53 1.69 -13.48
N HIS A 99 -7.07 0.44 -13.60
CA HIS A 99 -6.46 -0.29 -12.48
C HIS A 99 -4.94 -0.32 -12.63
N MET A 100 -4.24 -0.31 -11.50
CA MET A 100 -2.80 -0.54 -11.47
C MET A 100 -2.51 -2.04 -11.56
N CYS A 101 -1.67 -2.44 -12.50
CA CYS A 101 -1.24 -3.83 -12.60
C CYS A 101 -0.44 -4.24 -11.37
N ASP A 102 -0.87 -5.31 -10.71
CA ASP A 102 -0.23 -5.82 -9.50
C ASP A 102 1.21 -6.28 -9.73
N TYR A 103 1.57 -6.72 -10.95
CA TYR A 103 2.94 -7.16 -11.26
C TYR A 103 3.88 -6.02 -11.65
N CYS A 104 3.50 -5.21 -12.66
CA CYS A 104 4.38 -4.20 -13.26
C CYS A 104 4.08 -2.77 -12.80
N PHE A 105 3.09 -2.58 -11.92
CA PHE A 105 2.70 -1.29 -11.34
C PHE A 105 2.31 -0.21 -12.36
N THR A 106 1.98 -0.60 -13.59
CA THR A 106 1.50 0.30 -14.63
C THR A 106 -0.02 0.46 -14.51
N PHE A 107 -0.49 1.71 -14.51
CA PHE A 107 -1.90 2.03 -14.66
C PHE A 107 -2.35 1.74 -16.09
N SER A 108 -3.33 0.86 -16.26
CA SER A 108 -3.86 0.51 -17.58
C SER A 108 -5.39 0.38 -17.52
N PRO A 109 -6.11 0.91 -18.52
CA PRO A 109 -7.54 0.68 -18.65
C PRO A 109 -7.87 -0.76 -19.06
N HIS A 110 -6.87 -1.53 -19.49
CA HIS A 110 -7.00 -2.93 -19.90
C HIS A 110 -6.58 -3.91 -18.80
N CYS A 111 -6.45 -3.44 -17.57
CA CYS A 111 -6.23 -4.33 -16.45
C CYS A 111 -7.49 -5.19 -16.21
N PHE A 112 -7.31 -6.50 -16.07
CA PHE A 112 -8.36 -7.45 -15.77
C PHE A 112 -8.14 -8.08 -14.39
N PRO A 113 -9.21 -8.43 -13.66
CA PRO A 113 -9.10 -9.01 -12.33
C PRO A 113 -8.69 -10.50 -12.39
N CYS A 114 -8.08 -11.00 -11.32
CA CYS A 114 -7.81 -12.42 -11.14
C CYS A 114 -9.13 -13.22 -11.24
N PRO A 115 -9.23 -14.25 -12.10
CA PRO A 115 -10.48 -14.99 -12.31
C PRO A 115 -10.92 -15.82 -11.10
N HIS A 116 -10.03 -16.05 -10.13
CA HIS A 116 -10.33 -16.85 -8.95
C HIS A 116 -10.80 -16.01 -7.76
N CYS A 117 -10.08 -14.94 -7.43
CA CYS A 117 -10.37 -14.15 -6.24
C CYS A 117 -10.90 -12.74 -6.53
N GLY A 118 -10.71 -12.24 -7.76
CA GLY A 118 -11.03 -10.85 -8.11
C GLY A 118 -10.21 -9.78 -7.38
N CYS A 119 -9.26 -10.16 -6.52
CA CYS A 119 -8.58 -9.22 -5.62
C CYS A 119 -7.32 -8.58 -6.21
N GLU A 120 -6.76 -9.15 -7.28
CA GLU A 120 -5.58 -8.60 -7.97
C GLU A 120 -5.92 -8.30 -9.43
N TRP A 121 -5.24 -7.33 -10.02
CA TRP A 121 -5.46 -6.83 -11.38
C TRP A 121 -4.20 -6.94 -12.23
N TYR A 122 -4.35 -7.34 -13.50
CA TYR A 122 -3.21 -7.57 -14.41
C TYR A 122 -3.45 -6.92 -15.76
N CYS A 123 -2.45 -6.26 -16.33
CA CYS A 123 -2.53 -5.68 -17.67
C CYS A 123 -2.29 -6.70 -18.81
N SER A 124 -1.86 -7.92 -18.48
CA SER A 124 -1.62 -9.02 -19.43
C SER A 124 -1.53 -10.37 -18.72
N ASP A 125 -1.77 -11.45 -19.46
CA ASP A 125 -1.59 -12.82 -18.94
C ASP A 125 -0.15 -13.11 -18.51
N VAL A 126 0.84 -12.43 -19.13
CA VAL A 126 2.25 -12.55 -18.75
C VAL A 126 2.46 -12.02 -17.34
N CYS A 127 1.92 -10.84 -17.03
CA CYS A 127 1.97 -10.25 -15.69
C CYS A 127 1.28 -11.14 -14.64
N GLN A 128 0.14 -11.73 -14.99
CA GLN A 128 -0.56 -12.68 -14.13
C GLN A 128 0.30 -13.91 -13.83
N ARG A 129 0.87 -14.56 -14.86
CA ARG A 129 1.72 -15.75 -14.69
C ARG A 129 2.97 -15.46 -13.86
N LEU A 130 3.61 -14.32 -14.07
CA LEU A 130 4.82 -13.94 -13.33
C LEU A 130 4.52 -13.69 -11.84
N ARG A 131 3.34 -13.14 -11.51
CA ARG A 131 2.90 -12.93 -10.13
C ARG A 131 2.26 -14.18 -9.49
N GLN A 132 1.87 -15.19 -10.27
CA GLN A 132 1.11 -16.35 -9.82
C GLN A 132 1.75 -17.06 -8.61
N ARG A 133 3.07 -17.22 -8.59
CA ARG A 133 3.76 -17.91 -7.46
C ARG A 133 3.59 -17.18 -6.13
N CYS A 134 3.63 -15.85 -6.14
CA CYS A 134 3.44 -15.02 -4.95
C CYS A 134 1.95 -14.88 -4.60
N HIS A 135 1.10 -14.82 -5.64
CA HIS A 135 -0.34 -14.69 -5.50
C HIS A 135 -1.01 -15.96 -4.96
N ALA A 136 -0.55 -17.15 -5.36
CA ALA A 136 -1.21 -18.43 -5.11
C ALA A 136 -1.54 -18.69 -3.63
N ALA A 137 -0.65 -18.30 -2.70
CA ALA A 137 -0.88 -18.48 -1.27
C ALA A 137 -2.06 -17.64 -0.72
N ARG A 138 -2.38 -16.54 -1.40
CA ARG A 138 -3.45 -15.58 -1.04
C ARG A 138 -4.65 -15.66 -1.99
N CYS A 139 -4.50 -16.38 -3.11
CA CYS A 139 -5.55 -16.64 -4.09
C CYS A 139 -6.55 -17.64 -3.52
N ARG A 140 -7.42 -17.17 -2.63
CA ARG A 140 -8.58 -17.92 -2.17
C ARG A 140 -9.76 -17.47 -3.00
N ALA A 141 -10.54 -18.42 -3.51
CA ALA A 141 -11.75 -18.11 -4.23
C ALA A 141 -12.67 -17.29 -3.32
N CYS A 142 -12.76 -15.99 -3.58
CA CYS A 142 -13.85 -15.18 -3.07
C CYS A 142 -15.02 -15.56 -3.96
N SER A 143 -15.86 -16.48 -3.50
CA SER A 143 -17.17 -16.73 -4.08
C SER A 143 -18.00 -15.46 -3.92
N HIS A 144 -17.82 -14.51 -4.83
CA HIS A 144 -18.68 -13.36 -4.96
C HIS A 144 -19.53 -13.59 -6.22
N PRO A 145 -20.77 -14.08 -6.08
CA PRO A 145 -21.68 -14.14 -7.21
C PRO A 145 -22.06 -12.70 -7.54
N GLN A 146 -21.57 -12.19 -8.66
CA GLN A 146 -22.11 -11.00 -9.30
C GLN A 146 -23.08 -11.47 -10.39
N HIS A 147 -24.19 -10.74 -10.55
CA HIS A 147 -25.22 -10.84 -11.59
C HIS A 147 -26.36 -11.85 -11.39
N GLU A 148 -27.37 -11.48 -10.57
CA GLU A 148 -28.75 -11.80 -10.93
C GLU A 148 -29.16 -10.89 -12.10
N VAL A 149 -29.20 -11.47 -13.31
CA VAL A 149 -29.91 -10.89 -14.44
C VAL A 149 -31.41 -11.01 -14.14
N VAL A 150 -32.04 -9.91 -13.75
CA VAL A 150 -33.50 -9.81 -13.78
C VAL A 150 -33.94 -9.77 -15.25
N THR A 151 -34.27 -10.95 -15.78
CA THR A 151 -35.13 -11.09 -16.96
C THR A 151 -36.39 -11.84 -16.55
N THR A 152 -37.42 -11.08 -16.18
CA THR A 152 -38.85 -11.45 -16.19
C THR A 152 -39.61 -10.13 -16.04
N LYS A 153 -40.61 -9.75 -16.83
CA LYS A 153 -41.38 -10.41 -17.88
C LYS A 153 -42.10 -9.31 -18.65
#